data_AF-A0A0F9YDT9-F1
#
_entry.id   AF-A0A0F9YDT9-F1
#
_cell.length_a   1.000
_cell.length_b   1.000
_cell.length_c   1.000
_cell.angle_alpha   90.00
_cell.angle_beta   90.00
_cell.angle_gamma   90.00
#
_symmetry.space_group_name_H-M   'P 1'
#
loop_
_entity.id
_entity.type
_entity.pdbx_description
1 polymer ?
#
loop_
_entity_poly.entity_id
_entity_poly.type
_entity_poly.pdbx_seq_one_letter_code
_entity_poly.pdbx_strand_id
1 'polypeptide(L)'
;MSLTRPDKEYAPSPGLAQRWANRYIRRYFRRHPALDSPDPQALKRTRRWIIAWAAVAGIISGTLIGGAEWWMRAFATDNWEAMSFREQLPYWAGYMAVAGVVTALEIGFLYWNALRGVASITRLAGLKYGQQQPLEPDIQLTVHGVSRAALEYPSPGSLIYGVDPHAYLRGWKLTFRALLYRLKISLSSFILRLLLRRLLGRLTLRGFLPVLTGPLYAVWNAWIAARITQEAYLQARGPTLVKHLMETLAESDEHTRQLVAQGVGELIMRNQHPHPNLVLLLARLLNSLPDKPPAIEIDWPTALQNYAQLNDPPRKTLLSALTQAALLSGTYRGSRKRFLKEVFATCQTPLLHEDIKAQQQRLLSGQMP
;
A
#
# COMPACT_ATOMS: atom_id res chain seq x y z
N MET A 1 -7.64 -26.51 17.61
CA MET A 1 -7.57 -26.34 16.14
C MET A 1 -6.33 -25.49 15.87
N SER A 2 -5.36 -25.95 15.06
CA SER A 2 -4.10 -25.22 14.86
C SER A 2 -4.34 -23.88 14.15
N LEU A 3 -3.65 -22.82 14.58
CA LEU A 3 -3.71 -21.50 13.95
C LEU A 3 -3.47 -21.62 12.43
N THR A 4 -4.40 -21.09 11.64
CA THR A 4 -4.27 -21.05 10.19
C THR A 4 -3.08 -20.19 9.78
N ARG A 5 -2.44 -20.54 8.67
CA ARG A 5 -1.24 -19.82 8.23
C ARG A 5 -1.56 -18.35 7.88
N PRO A 6 -0.73 -17.38 8.28
CA PRO A 6 -0.98 -15.95 8.03
C PRO A 6 -1.17 -15.59 6.55
N ASP A 7 -0.44 -16.25 5.65
CA ASP A 7 -0.57 -16.01 4.21
C ASP A 7 -1.93 -16.46 3.65
N LYS A 8 -2.52 -17.52 4.22
CA LYS A 8 -3.81 -18.07 3.81
C LYS A 8 -4.99 -17.25 4.35
N GLU A 9 -4.89 -16.78 5.59
CA GLU A 9 -5.87 -15.86 6.19
C GLU A 9 -5.89 -14.51 5.47
N TYR A 10 -4.72 -14.01 5.09
CA TYR A 10 -4.59 -12.71 4.43
C TYR A 10 -5.12 -12.70 3.00
N ALA A 11 -4.89 -13.75 2.22
CA ALA A 11 -5.30 -13.79 0.82
C ALA A 11 -5.76 -15.21 0.42
N PRO A 12 -6.95 -15.64 0.87
CA PRO A 12 -7.41 -17.02 0.68
C PRO A 12 -7.60 -17.39 -0.80
N SER A 13 -7.98 -16.42 -1.65
CA SER A 13 -8.19 -16.64 -3.09
C SER A 13 -7.56 -15.52 -3.94
N PRO A 14 -6.24 -15.58 -4.22
CA PRO A 14 -5.59 -14.57 -5.04
C PRO A 14 -6.11 -14.63 -6.49
N GLY A 15 -6.56 -13.48 -7.02
CA GLY A 15 -7.00 -13.33 -8.41
C GLY A 15 -5.87 -13.55 -9.43
N LEU A 16 -6.20 -13.63 -10.73
CA LEU A 16 -5.24 -13.93 -11.80
C LEU A 16 -4.03 -12.98 -11.83
N ALA A 17 -4.27 -11.65 -11.75
CA ALA A 17 -3.18 -10.68 -11.77
C ALA A 17 -2.31 -10.79 -10.50
N GLN A 18 -2.91 -11.04 -9.33
CA GLN A 18 -2.15 -11.26 -8.09
C GLN A 18 -1.29 -12.53 -8.19
N ARG A 19 -1.81 -13.62 -8.76
CA ARG A 19 -1.04 -14.85 -8.99
C ARG A 19 0.12 -14.61 -9.97
N TRP A 20 -0.07 -13.77 -10.98
CA TRP A 20 0.99 -13.38 -11.90
C TRP A 20 2.06 -12.51 -11.21
N ALA A 21 1.66 -11.48 -10.46
CA ALA A 21 2.57 -10.64 -9.68
C ALA A 21 3.38 -11.47 -8.66
N ASN A 22 2.72 -12.34 -7.88
CA ASN A 22 3.38 -13.25 -6.96
C ASN A 22 4.44 -14.12 -7.66
N ARG A 23 4.12 -14.66 -8.84
CA ARG A 23 5.06 -15.45 -9.65
C ARG A 23 6.23 -14.61 -10.14
N TYR A 24 5.97 -13.37 -10.58
CA TYR A 24 7.01 -12.44 -11.00
C TYR A 24 7.98 -12.13 -9.86
N ILE A 25 7.48 -11.76 -8.68
CA ILE A 25 8.31 -11.45 -7.50
C ILE A 25 9.10 -12.68 -7.04
N ARG A 26 8.46 -13.86 -6.97
CA ARG A 26 9.15 -15.12 -6.64
C ARG A 26 10.29 -15.43 -7.63
N ARG A 27 10.05 -15.27 -8.93
CA ARG A 27 11.09 -15.45 -9.96
C ARG A 27 12.19 -14.41 -9.82
N TYR A 28 11.85 -13.18 -9.46
CA TYR A 28 12.83 -12.13 -9.19
C TYR A 28 13.74 -12.48 -8.01
N PHE A 29 13.18 -12.94 -6.89
CA PHE A 29 13.93 -13.40 -5.70
C PHE A 29 14.81 -14.62 -5.97
N ARG A 30 14.36 -15.56 -6.79
CA ARG A 30 15.20 -16.70 -7.22
C ARG A 30 16.44 -16.26 -8.00
N ARG A 31 16.34 -15.18 -8.78
CA ARG A 31 17.45 -14.66 -9.60
C ARG A 31 18.37 -13.71 -8.85
N HIS A 32 17.91 -13.11 -7.75
CA HIS A 32 18.66 -12.10 -7.02
C HIS A 32 18.77 -12.48 -5.54
N PRO A 33 19.98 -12.74 -5.03
CA PRO A 33 20.16 -13.17 -3.64
C PRO A 33 19.67 -12.09 -2.67
N ALA A 34 19.21 -12.54 -1.51
CA ALA A 34 18.92 -11.62 -0.41
C ALA A 34 20.21 -10.89 0.00
N LEU A 35 20.07 -9.68 0.50
CA LEU A 35 21.20 -8.92 1.03
C LEU A 35 21.36 -9.20 2.53
N ASP A 36 22.61 -9.27 2.99
CA ASP A 36 22.92 -9.48 4.41
C ASP A 36 22.52 -8.28 5.27
N SER A 37 22.64 -7.08 4.71
CA SER A 37 22.25 -5.82 5.32
C SER A 37 21.44 -4.94 4.34
N PRO A 38 20.54 -4.08 4.84
CA PRO A 38 19.88 -3.10 4.00
C PRO A 38 20.89 -2.15 3.35
N ASP A 39 20.65 -1.75 2.10
CA ASP A 39 21.43 -0.71 1.41
C ASP A 39 20.58 0.55 1.24
N PRO A 40 20.73 1.56 2.13
CA PRO A 40 19.93 2.78 2.08
C PRO A 40 20.21 3.63 0.83
N GLN A 41 21.43 3.59 0.29
CA GLN A 41 21.80 4.40 -0.87
C GLN A 41 21.22 3.81 -2.15
N ALA A 42 21.38 2.50 -2.37
CA ALA A 42 20.77 1.82 -3.49
C ALA A 42 19.24 1.84 -3.40
N LEU A 43 18.67 1.79 -2.20
CA LEU A 43 17.24 1.96 -1.99
C LEU A 43 16.75 3.35 -2.45
N LYS A 44 17.41 4.42 -1.99
CA LYS A 44 17.08 5.80 -2.41
C LYS A 44 17.20 5.97 -3.93
N ARG A 45 18.28 5.44 -4.52
CA ARG A 45 18.52 5.49 -5.97
C ARG A 45 17.44 4.73 -6.75
N THR A 46 17.14 3.50 -6.33
CA THR A 46 16.11 2.65 -6.96
C THR A 46 14.74 3.31 -6.90
N ARG A 47 14.37 3.86 -5.74
CA ARG A 47 13.11 4.61 -5.57
C ARG A 47 13.03 5.81 -6.52
N ARG A 48 14.09 6.61 -6.63
CA ARG A 48 14.16 7.75 -7.56
C ARG A 48 13.97 7.30 -9.00
N TRP A 49 14.63 6.22 -9.42
CA TRP A 49 14.49 5.70 -10.78
C TRP A 49 13.07 5.21 -11.08
N ILE A 50 12.44 4.47 -10.17
CA ILE A 50 11.06 3.99 -10.36
C ILE A 50 10.11 5.18 -10.57
N ILE A 51 10.25 6.22 -9.75
CA ILE A 51 9.45 7.45 -9.82
C ILE A 51 9.74 8.21 -11.12
N ALA A 52 11.02 8.37 -11.48
CA ALA A 52 11.43 9.07 -12.70
C ALA A 52 10.89 8.37 -13.95
N TRP A 53 11.00 7.03 -14.04
CA TRP A 53 10.47 6.26 -15.17
C TRP A 53 8.94 6.35 -15.25
N ALA A 54 8.23 6.37 -14.12
CA ALA A 54 6.79 6.60 -14.12
C ALA A 54 6.41 8.00 -14.63
N ALA A 55 7.19 9.02 -14.25
CA ALA A 55 7.01 10.38 -14.73
C ALA A 55 7.26 10.49 -16.24
N VAL A 56 8.38 9.94 -16.72
CA VAL A 56 8.76 9.93 -18.14
C VAL A 56 7.71 9.19 -18.98
N ALA A 57 7.20 8.06 -18.51
CA ALA A 57 6.11 7.36 -19.19
C ALA A 57 4.85 8.23 -19.32
N GLY A 58 4.51 9.02 -18.30
CA GLY A 58 3.40 9.98 -18.33
C GLY A 58 3.61 11.15 -19.30
N ILE A 59 4.85 11.64 -19.42
CA ILE A 59 5.20 12.66 -20.41
C ILE A 59 5.07 12.09 -21.82
N ILE A 60 5.67 10.93 -22.08
CA ILE A 60 5.66 10.29 -23.40
C ILE A 60 4.21 9.99 -23.82
N SER A 61 3.41 9.37 -22.95
CA SER A 61 2.01 9.06 -23.24
C SER A 61 1.18 10.33 -23.48
N GLY A 62 1.34 11.35 -22.64
CA GLY A 62 0.66 12.62 -22.76
C GLY A 62 1.00 13.35 -24.06
N THR A 63 2.28 13.42 -24.41
CA THR A 63 2.77 14.05 -25.64
C THR A 63 2.31 13.29 -26.88
N LEU A 64 2.35 11.95 -26.88
CA LEU A 64 1.87 11.16 -28.03
C LEU A 64 0.36 11.36 -28.26
N ILE A 65 -0.44 11.37 -27.19
CA ILE A 65 -1.90 11.56 -27.30
C ILE A 65 -2.24 13.01 -27.67
N GLY A 66 -1.62 13.99 -27.03
CA GLY A 66 -1.82 15.41 -27.34
C GLY A 66 -1.32 15.77 -28.75
N GLY A 67 -0.18 15.20 -29.15
CA GLY A 67 0.39 15.34 -30.49
C GLY A 67 -0.48 14.70 -31.57
N ALA A 68 -1.06 13.53 -31.31
CA ALA A 68 -2.01 12.89 -32.23
C ALA A 68 -3.29 13.73 -32.42
N GLU A 69 -3.80 14.36 -31.35
CA GLU A 69 -4.95 15.28 -31.44
C GLU A 69 -4.59 16.54 -32.26
N TRP A 70 -3.41 17.11 -32.01
CA TRP A 70 -2.94 18.29 -32.74
C TRP A 70 -2.71 17.98 -34.22
N TRP A 71 -2.01 16.89 -34.54
CA TRP A 71 -1.74 16.47 -35.91
C TRP A 71 -3.03 16.21 -36.69
N MET A 72 -4.02 15.56 -36.06
CA MET A 72 -5.34 15.36 -36.64
C MET A 72 -6.03 16.67 -37.01
N ARG A 73 -5.98 17.67 -36.13
CA ARG A 73 -6.63 18.97 -36.38
C ARG A 73 -5.89 19.85 -37.38
N ALA A 74 -4.55 19.76 -37.39
CA ALA A 74 -3.69 20.66 -38.17
C ALA A 74 -3.42 20.14 -39.58
N PHE A 75 -3.32 18.82 -39.78
CA PHE A 75 -2.85 18.23 -41.05
C PHE A 75 -3.84 17.27 -41.70
N ALA A 76 -4.75 16.65 -40.94
CA ALA A 76 -5.64 15.64 -41.53
C ALA A 76 -6.83 16.26 -42.29
N THR A 77 -7.15 17.53 -42.07
CA THR A 77 -8.33 18.20 -42.65
C THR A 77 -8.17 19.72 -42.71
N ASP A 78 -8.10 20.28 -43.92
CA ASP A 78 -7.98 21.73 -44.13
C ASP A 78 -9.23 22.55 -43.71
N ASN A 79 -10.33 21.89 -43.33
CA ASN A 79 -11.60 22.53 -42.94
C ASN A 79 -12.30 21.82 -41.76
N TRP A 80 -11.53 21.41 -40.73
CA TRP A 80 -12.06 20.69 -39.55
C TRP A 80 -13.25 21.40 -38.88
N GLU A 81 -13.22 22.73 -38.79
CA GLU A 81 -14.27 23.53 -38.15
C GLU A 81 -15.58 23.56 -38.94
N ALA A 82 -15.55 23.27 -40.25
CA ALA A 82 -16.72 23.26 -41.13
C ALA A 82 -17.35 21.86 -41.27
N MET A 83 -16.68 20.79 -40.81
CA MET A 83 -17.21 19.42 -40.91
C MET A 83 -18.35 19.16 -39.94
N SER A 84 -19.36 18.44 -40.41
CA SER A 84 -20.46 17.96 -39.57
C SER A 84 -19.97 16.89 -38.57
N PHE A 85 -20.72 16.69 -37.48
CA PHE A 85 -20.36 15.69 -36.45
C PHE A 85 -20.21 14.26 -36.99
N ARG A 86 -20.98 13.90 -38.03
CA ARG A 86 -20.91 12.58 -38.67
C ARG A 86 -19.62 12.38 -39.47
N GLU A 87 -19.12 13.44 -40.10
CA GLU A 87 -17.89 13.44 -40.89
C GLU A 87 -16.63 13.45 -40.00
N GLN A 88 -16.73 14.02 -38.79
CA GLN A 88 -15.66 13.99 -37.79
C GLN A 88 -15.54 12.63 -37.08
N LEU A 89 -16.60 11.81 -37.09
CA LEU A 89 -16.72 10.56 -36.35
C LEU A 89 -15.61 9.52 -36.67
N PRO A 90 -15.25 9.24 -37.95
CA PRO A 90 -14.17 8.31 -38.26
C PRO A 90 -12.79 8.78 -37.75
N TYR A 91 -12.54 10.10 -37.80
CA TYR A 91 -11.30 10.68 -37.26
C TYR A 91 -11.25 10.54 -35.74
N TRP A 92 -12.35 10.86 -35.04
CA TRP A 92 -12.44 10.62 -33.60
C TRP A 92 -12.27 9.14 -33.24
N ALA A 93 -12.81 8.23 -34.03
CA ALA A 93 -12.62 6.79 -33.83
C ALA A 93 -11.13 6.40 -33.99
N GLY A 94 -10.45 6.89 -35.03
CA GLY A 94 -9.02 6.68 -35.23
C GLY A 94 -8.16 7.26 -34.10
N TYR A 95 -8.46 8.48 -33.65
CA TYR A 95 -7.82 9.11 -32.49
C TYR A 95 -7.98 8.24 -31.24
N MET A 96 -9.20 7.80 -30.94
CA MET A 96 -9.50 7.00 -29.75
C MET A 96 -8.80 5.64 -29.81
N ALA A 97 -8.65 5.04 -31.00
CA ALA A 97 -7.89 3.81 -31.17
C ALA A 97 -6.40 4.03 -30.84
N VAL A 98 -5.76 5.05 -31.39
CA VAL A 98 -4.35 5.38 -31.10
C VAL A 98 -4.16 5.71 -29.62
N ALA A 99 -5.02 6.57 -29.07
CA ALA A 99 -4.98 6.94 -27.66
C ALA A 99 -5.19 5.73 -26.74
N GLY A 100 -6.07 4.81 -27.12
CA GLY A 100 -6.31 3.54 -26.42
C GLY A 100 -5.05 2.66 -26.40
N VAL A 101 -4.38 2.48 -27.55
CA VAL A 101 -3.14 1.69 -27.64
C VAL A 101 -2.02 2.32 -26.81
N VAL A 102 -1.78 3.63 -26.95
CA VAL A 102 -0.76 4.35 -26.17
C VAL A 102 -1.02 4.21 -24.67
N THR A 103 -2.28 4.34 -24.25
CA THR A 103 -2.69 4.20 -22.85
C THR A 103 -2.49 2.77 -22.35
N ALA A 104 -2.81 1.75 -23.15
CA ALA A 104 -2.59 0.35 -22.79
C ALA A 104 -1.09 0.04 -22.60
N LEU A 105 -0.23 0.55 -23.49
CA LEU A 105 1.23 0.42 -23.38
C LEU A 105 1.77 1.16 -22.15
N GLU A 106 1.31 2.38 -21.88
CA GLU A 106 1.67 3.15 -20.68
C GLU A 106 1.31 2.36 -19.41
N ILE A 107 0.07 1.89 -19.30
CA ILE A 107 -0.41 1.13 -18.15
C ILE A 107 0.41 -0.15 -17.96
N GLY A 108 0.66 -0.90 -19.05
CA GLY A 108 1.50 -2.10 -19.00
C GLY A 108 2.91 -1.82 -18.51
N PHE A 109 3.53 -0.73 -18.98
CA PHE A 109 4.83 -0.28 -18.52
C PHE A 109 4.82 0.12 -17.04
N LEU A 110 3.81 0.88 -16.58
CA LEU A 110 3.69 1.30 -15.19
C LEU A 110 3.55 0.09 -14.25
N TYR A 111 2.75 -0.91 -14.61
CA TYR A 111 2.65 -2.15 -13.82
C TYR A 111 3.97 -2.92 -13.77
N TRP A 112 4.65 -3.05 -14.90
CA TRP A 112 5.95 -3.70 -14.94
C TRP A 112 6.99 -2.96 -14.08
N ASN A 113 7.04 -1.63 -14.19
CA ASN A 113 7.93 -0.76 -13.42
C ASN A 113 7.61 -0.84 -11.92
N ALA A 114 6.33 -0.84 -11.54
CA ALA A 114 5.88 -1.01 -10.16
C ALA A 114 6.29 -2.37 -9.60
N LEU A 115 6.04 -3.48 -10.32
CA LEU A 115 6.40 -4.82 -9.86
C LEU A 115 7.91 -5.02 -9.74
N ARG A 116 8.68 -4.58 -10.74
CA ARG A 116 10.14 -4.60 -10.67
C ARG A 116 10.64 -3.76 -9.50
N GLY A 117 10.05 -2.58 -9.33
CA GLY A 117 10.41 -1.64 -8.29
C GLY A 117 10.16 -2.17 -6.89
N VAL A 118 8.97 -2.73 -6.66
CA VAL A 118 8.60 -3.38 -5.42
C VAL A 118 9.51 -4.56 -5.11
N ALA A 119 9.75 -5.47 -6.06
CA ALA A 119 10.64 -6.61 -5.84
C ALA A 119 12.08 -6.15 -5.49
N SER A 120 12.59 -5.13 -6.17
CA SER A 120 13.91 -4.55 -5.86
C SER A 120 13.95 -3.88 -4.49
N ILE A 121 12.92 -3.09 -4.14
CA ILE A 121 12.83 -2.42 -2.84
C ILE A 121 12.73 -3.44 -1.72
N THR A 122 11.95 -4.50 -1.88
CA THR A 122 11.82 -5.55 -0.88
C THR A 122 13.15 -6.24 -0.59
N ARG A 123 13.95 -6.51 -1.64
CA ARG A 123 15.32 -7.02 -1.48
C ARG A 123 16.23 -6.00 -0.77
N LEU A 124 16.23 -4.75 -1.24
CA LEU A 124 17.08 -3.66 -0.70
C LEU A 124 16.71 -3.27 0.74
N ALA A 125 15.48 -3.53 1.16
CA ALA A 125 15.02 -3.34 2.53
C ALA A 125 15.55 -4.42 3.50
N GLY A 126 16.27 -5.43 2.99
CA GLY A 126 16.88 -6.50 3.81
C GLY A 126 15.94 -7.66 4.13
N LEU A 127 14.90 -7.91 3.31
CA LEU A 127 14.08 -9.11 3.49
C LEU A 127 14.95 -10.34 3.23
N LYS A 128 15.14 -11.17 4.25
CA LYS A 128 15.89 -12.43 4.14
C LYS A 128 14.99 -13.52 3.54
N TYR A 129 15.48 -14.21 2.51
CA TYR A 129 14.78 -15.32 1.88
C TYR A 129 15.78 -16.30 1.25
N GLY A 130 15.46 -17.59 1.26
CA GLY A 130 16.23 -18.62 0.56
C GLY A 130 15.91 -18.65 -0.93
N GLN A 131 16.93 -18.76 -1.79
CA GLN A 131 16.73 -18.82 -3.25
C GLN A 131 16.16 -20.15 -3.74
N GLN A 132 16.57 -21.26 -3.13
CA GLN A 132 16.22 -22.62 -3.56
C GLN A 132 15.15 -23.28 -2.68
N GLN A 133 14.93 -22.76 -1.47
CA GLN A 133 13.92 -23.27 -0.55
C GLN A 133 12.55 -22.63 -0.81
N PRO A 134 11.45 -23.33 -0.50
CA PRO A 134 10.13 -22.72 -0.49
C PRO A 134 10.13 -21.53 0.49
N LEU A 135 9.52 -20.42 0.08
CA LEU A 135 9.41 -19.24 0.94
C LEU A 135 8.67 -19.61 2.23
N GLU A 136 9.18 -19.15 3.37
CA GLU A 136 8.49 -19.30 4.65
C GLU A 136 7.13 -18.58 4.64
N PRO A 137 6.14 -19.03 5.43
CA PRO A 137 4.81 -18.43 5.48
C PRO A 137 4.82 -16.90 5.70
N ASP A 138 5.71 -16.42 6.56
CA ASP A 138 5.86 -15.00 6.89
C ASP A 138 6.34 -14.19 5.68
N ILE A 139 7.30 -14.75 4.93
CA ILE A 139 7.81 -14.15 3.69
C ILE A 139 6.74 -14.21 2.59
N GLN A 140 5.96 -15.29 2.53
CA GLN A 140 4.84 -15.39 1.60
C GLN A 140 3.79 -14.32 1.87
N LEU A 141 3.44 -14.06 3.13
CA LEU A 141 2.55 -12.96 3.53
C LEU A 141 3.09 -11.60 3.05
N THR A 142 4.37 -11.33 3.25
CA THR A 142 5.01 -10.12 2.71
C THR A 142 4.92 -10.08 1.18
N VAL A 143 5.18 -11.18 0.47
CA VAL A 143 5.05 -11.26 -1.00
C VAL A 143 3.61 -10.97 -1.46
N HIS A 144 2.61 -11.50 -0.75
CA HIS A 144 1.20 -11.21 -1.03
C HIS A 144 0.88 -9.73 -0.83
N GLY A 145 1.32 -9.15 0.29
CA GLY A 145 1.16 -7.73 0.58
C GLY A 145 1.78 -6.86 -0.50
N VAL A 146 3.05 -7.07 -0.82
CA VAL A 146 3.78 -6.19 -1.73
C VAL A 146 3.29 -6.34 -3.17
N SER A 147 2.84 -7.53 -3.56
CA SER A 147 2.17 -7.75 -4.83
C SER A 147 0.83 -7.01 -4.91
N ARG A 148 0.05 -6.98 -3.83
CA ARG A 148 -1.18 -6.18 -3.77
C ARG A 148 -0.89 -4.69 -3.83
N ALA A 149 0.15 -4.22 -3.13
CA ALA A 149 0.59 -2.83 -3.21
C ALA A 149 1.01 -2.44 -4.64
N ALA A 150 1.77 -3.31 -5.33
CA ALA A 150 2.19 -3.08 -6.72
C ALA A 150 1.02 -3.05 -7.72
N LEU A 151 -0.03 -3.82 -7.45
CA LEU A 151 -1.25 -3.86 -8.26
C LEU A 151 -2.33 -2.89 -7.78
N GLU A 152 -2.06 -2.10 -6.73
CA GLU A 152 -3.01 -1.25 -6.02
C GLU A 152 -4.30 -1.99 -5.60
N TYR A 153 -4.21 -3.30 -5.35
CA TYR A 153 -5.38 -4.09 -4.99
C TYR A 153 -5.96 -3.63 -3.63
N PRO A 154 -7.29 -3.61 -3.50
CA PRO A 154 -7.94 -3.29 -2.24
C PRO A 154 -7.52 -4.28 -1.16
N SER A 155 -7.80 -3.99 0.10
CA SER A 155 -7.57 -4.97 1.16
C SER A 155 -8.50 -6.19 1.02
N PRO A 156 -8.06 -7.38 1.47
CA PRO A 156 -8.97 -8.50 1.68
C PRO A 156 -10.04 -8.10 2.71
N GLY A 157 -11.31 -8.39 2.41
CA GLY A 157 -12.43 -8.15 3.31
C GLY A 157 -12.83 -9.36 4.14
N SER A 158 -11.96 -10.38 4.21
CA SER A 158 -12.14 -11.54 5.07
C SER A 158 -11.83 -11.19 6.52
N LEU A 159 -12.46 -11.91 7.44
CA LEU A 159 -12.03 -12.00 8.83
C LEU A 159 -10.58 -12.51 8.87
N ILE A 160 -9.77 -11.93 9.74
CA ILE A 160 -8.37 -12.32 9.95
C ILE A 160 -8.22 -12.64 11.41
N TYR A 161 -8.10 -13.93 11.74
CA TYR A 161 -8.06 -14.41 13.14
C TYR A 161 -9.20 -13.86 14.00
N GLY A 162 -10.43 -13.85 13.47
CA GLY A 162 -11.62 -13.31 14.16
C GLY A 162 -11.77 -11.78 14.10
N VAL A 163 -10.75 -11.05 13.66
CA VAL A 163 -10.81 -9.59 13.51
C VAL A 163 -11.42 -9.23 12.17
N ASP A 164 -12.51 -8.44 12.15
CA ASP A 164 -13.11 -7.89 10.94
C ASP A 164 -12.50 -6.51 10.62
N PRO A 165 -11.64 -6.38 9.59
CA PRO A 165 -11.07 -5.08 9.22
C PRO A 165 -12.13 -4.07 8.76
N HIS A 166 -13.36 -4.49 8.48
CA HIS A 166 -14.44 -3.64 8.02
C HIS A 166 -15.47 -3.29 9.10
N ALA A 167 -15.27 -3.71 10.35
CA ALA A 167 -16.18 -3.46 11.47
C ALA A 167 -16.58 -1.97 11.64
N TYR A 168 -15.66 -1.04 11.37
CA TYR A 168 -15.91 0.41 11.48
C TYR A 168 -16.30 1.11 10.16
N LEU A 169 -16.61 0.35 9.10
CA LEU A 169 -17.12 0.91 7.85
C LEU A 169 -18.65 0.99 7.88
N ARG A 170 -19.18 2.23 7.86
CA ARG A 170 -20.62 2.45 7.68
C ARG A 170 -21.07 1.92 6.31
N GLY A 171 -22.18 1.18 6.23
CA GLY A 171 -22.61 0.41 5.05
C GLY A 171 -22.56 1.13 3.70
N TRP A 172 -23.06 2.37 3.61
CA TRP A 172 -23.00 3.15 2.36
C TRP A 172 -21.58 3.51 1.91
N LYS A 173 -20.67 3.73 2.88
CA LYS A 173 -19.24 3.98 2.59
C LYS A 173 -18.56 2.71 2.09
N LEU A 174 -19.03 1.52 2.47
CA LEU A 174 -18.54 0.24 1.94
C LEU A 174 -18.86 0.12 0.45
N THR A 175 -20.11 0.40 0.06
CA THR A 175 -20.58 0.34 -1.33
C THR A 175 -19.90 1.39 -2.20
N PHE A 176 -19.83 2.64 -1.74
CA PHE A 176 -19.18 3.72 -2.48
C PHE A 176 -17.66 3.49 -2.61
N ARG A 177 -17.00 2.98 -1.57
CA ARG A 177 -15.61 2.56 -1.66
C ARG A 177 -15.45 1.40 -2.64
N ALA A 178 -16.23 0.33 -2.52
CA ALA A 178 -16.14 -0.81 -3.44
C ALA A 178 -16.34 -0.39 -4.91
N LEU A 179 -17.25 0.54 -5.16
CA LEU A 179 -17.50 1.12 -6.49
C LEU A 179 -16.34 1.98 -6.97
N LEU A 180 -15.89 2.95 -6.16
CA LEU A 180 -14.74 3.79 -6.48
C LEU A 180 -13.45 2.97 -6.68
N TYR A 181 -13.25 1.91 -5.89
CA TYR A 181 -12.05 1.06 -5.95
C TYR A 181 -12.02 0.15 -7.17
N ARG A 182 -13.17 -0.34 -7.66
CA ARG A 182 -13.24 -1.03 -8.95
C ARG A 182 -12.90 -0.10 -10.13
N LEU A 183 -13.18 1.19 -9.99
CA LEU A 183 -12.82 2.22 -10.98
C LEU A 183 -11.34 2.68 -10.90
N LYS A 184 -10.74 2.67 -9.70
CA LYS A 184 -9.53 3.46 -9.40
C LYS A 184 -8.25 3.01 -10.11
N ILE A 185 -8.14 1.73 -10.47
CA ILE A 185 -6.85 1.10 -10.83
C ILE A 185 -6.47 1.24 -12.31
N SER A 186 -7.36 1.75 -13.17
CA SER A 186 -7.03 2.03 -14.58
C SER A 186 -7.75 3.25 -15.14
N LEU A 187 -8.87 3.63 -14.54
CA LEU A 187 -9.66 4.76 -14.99
C LEU A 187 -9.21 6.08 -14.36
N SER A 188 -8.28 6.12 -13.40
CA SER A 188 -7.89 7.39 -12.76
C SER A 188 -7.14 8.32 -13.70
N SER A 189 -6.18 7.80 -14.48
CA SER A 189 -5.47 8.57 -15.51
C SER A 189 -6.36 8.83 -16.75
N PHE A 190 -7.36 7.98 -17.03
CA PHE A 190 -8.38 8.22 -18.06
C PHE A 190 -9.46 9.24 -17.64
N ILE A 191 -9.93 9.20 -16.39
CA ILE A 191 -10.86 10.17 -15.80
C ILE A 191 -10.14 11.50 -15.63
N LEU A 192 -8.88 11.51 -15.20
CA LEU A 192 -8.08 12.72 -15.15
C LEU A 192 -7.97 13.32 -16.55
N ARG A 193 -7.67 12.51 -17.58
CA ARG A 193 -7.73 12.91 -19.00
C ARG A 193 -9.08 13.55 -19.36
N LEU A 194 -10.19 12.89 -19.02
CA LEU A 194 -11.55 13.34 -19.35
C LEU A 194 -11.97 14.61 -18.60
N LEU A 195 -11.67 14.70 -17.31
CA LEU A 195 -11.94 15.86 -16.45
C LEU A 195 -11.11 17.06 -16.90
N LEU A 196 -9.81 16.87 -17.13
CA LEU A 196 -8.94 17.93 -17.64
C LEU A 196 -9.44 18.45 -18.98
N ARG A 197 -9.84 17.56 -19.88
CA ARG A 197 -10.42 17.96 -21.17
C ARG A 197 -11.69 18.79 -21.00
N ARG A 198 -12.54 18.45 -20.03
CA ARG A 198 -13.80 19.17 -19.75
C ARG A 198 -13.60 20.48 -19.01
N LEU A 199 -12.63 20.57 -18.10
CA LEU A 199 -12.29 21.75 -17.31
C LEU A 199 -11.45 22.75 -18.12
N LEU A 200 -10.38 22.30 -18.75
CA LEU A 200 -9.50 23.13 -19.57
C LEU A 200 -10.14 23.51 -20.91
N GLY A 201 -11.03 22.67 -21.44
CA GLY A 201 -11.82 22.99 -22.63
C GLY A 201 -12.81 24.15 -22.44
N ARG A 202 -13.17 24.48 -21.19
CA ARG A 202 -14.02 25.64 -20.83
C ARG A 202 -13.25 26.93 -20.63
N LEU A 203 -11.97 26.86 -20.26
CA LEU A 203 -11.15 28.01 -19.84
C LEU A 203 -10.40 28.70 -20.99
N THR A 204 -10.84 28.55 -22.25
CA THR A 204 -10.18 29.13 -23.45
C THR A 204 -8.67 28.82 -23.62
N LEU A 205 -8.09 27.94 -22.80
CA LEU A 205 -6.70 27.43 -22.88
C LEU A 205 -6.53 26.31 -23.93
N ARG A 206 -7.32 26.34 -25.03
CA ARG A 206 -7.30 25.27 -26.05
C ARG A 206 -5.91 25.05 -26.65
N GLY A 207 -5.09 26.10 -26.77
CA GLY A 207 -3.70 26.00 -27.23
C GLY A 207 -2.71 25.46 -26.19
N PHE A 208 -3.00 25.57 -24.90
CA PHE A 208 -2.11 25.12 -23.82
C PHE A 208 -2.42 23.70 -23.32
N LEU A 209 -3.55 23.11 -23.74
CA LEU A 209 -3.95 21.75 -23.36
C LEU A 209 -2.85 20.69 -23.62
N PRO A 210 -2.21 20.64 -24.81
CA PRO A 210 -1.16 19.66 -25.07
C PRO A 210 0.08 19.87 -24.20
N VAL A 211 0.41 21.12 -23.87
CA VAL A 211 1.59 21.49 -23.08
C VAL A 211 1.41 21.16 -21.59
N LEU A 212 0.19 21.32 -21.05
CA LEU A 212 -0.09 21.08 -19.63
C LEU A 212 -0.39 19.62 -19.29
N THR A 213 -0.88 18.84 -20.25
CA THR A 213 -1.30 17.45 -20.00
C THR A 213 -0.13 16.52 -19.71
N GLY A 214 0.97 16.62 -20.46
CA GLY A 214 2.18 15.81 -20.23
C GLY A 214 2.77 15.94 -18.81
N PRO A 215 3.09 17.16 -18.33
CA PRO A 215 3.59 17.39 -16.98
C PRO A 215 2.63 16.92 -15.89
N LEU A 216 1.32 17.09 -16.09
CA LEU A 216 0.33 16.68 -15.10
C LEU A 216 0.27 15.14 -14.95
N TYR A 217 0.33 14.39 -16.06
CA TYR A 217 0.45 12.93 -16.00
C TYR A 217 1.78 12.50 -15.38
N ALA A 218 2.87 13.23 -15.67
CA ALA A 218 4.16 12.97 -15.07
C ALA A 218 4.10 13.04 -13.54
N VAL A 219 3.52 14.12 -13.00
CA VAL A 219 3.37 14.34 -11.55
C VAL A 219 2.46 13.29 -10.93
N TRP A 220 1.34 12.95 -11.58
CA TRP A 220 0.40 11.95 -11.07
C TRP A 220 1.02 10.54 -11.04
N ASN A 221 1.64 10.10 -12.13
CA ASN A 221 2.31 8.80 -12.21
C ASN A 221 3.50 8.72 -11.24
N ALA A 222 4.27 9.81 -11.10
CA ALA A 222 5.33 9.90 -10.10
C ALA A 222 4.80 9.76 -8.68
N TRP A 223 3.68 10.42 -8.37
CA TRP A 223 3.04 10.34 -7.05
C TRP A 223 2.54 8.93 -6.72
N ILE A 224 1.88 8.26 -7.67
CA ILE A 224 1.45 6.86 -7.52
C ILE A 224 2.67 5.96 -7.27
N ALA A 225 3.71 6.06 -8.11
CA ALA A 225 4.94 5.29 -7.95
C ALA A 225 5.60 5.55 -6.58
N ALA A 226 5.64 6.80 -6.12
CA ALA A 226 6.19 7.17 -4.82
C ALA A 226 5.40 6.56 -3.65
N ARG A 227 4.07 6.42 -3.80
CA ARG A 227 3.18 5.78 -2.82
C ARG A 227 3.38 4.26 -2.79
N ILE A 228 3.35 3.60 -3.94
CA ILE A 228 3.55 2.14 -4.07
C ILE A 228 4.91 1.73 -3.49
N THR A 229 5.96 2.46 -3.85
CA THR A 229 7.33 2.17 -3.36
C THR A 229 7.48 2.36 -1.86
N GLN A 230 6.84 3.39 -1.29
CA GLN A 230 6.83 3.63 0.15
C GLN A 230 6.11 2.52 0.92
N GLU A 231 4.98 2.06 0.39
CA GLU A 231 4.19 0.99 1.01
C GLU A 231 4.91 -0.36 0.95
N ALA A 232 5.50 -0.69 -0.20
CA ALA A 232 6.33 -1.88 -0.34
C ALA A 232 7.53 -1.89 0.61
N TYR A 233 8.18 -0.74 0.81
CA TYR A 233 9.28 -0.61 1.77
C TYR A 233 8.83 -0.92 3.21
N LEU A 234 7.70 -0.36 3.65
CA LEU A 234 7.16 -0.62 4.99
C LEU A 234 6.79 -2.09 5.18
N GLN A 235 6.17 -2.72 4.18
CA GLN A 235 5.82 -4.13 4.25
C GLN A 235 7.05 -5.04 4.24
N ALA A 236 8.10 -4.68 3.50
CA ALA A 236 9.34 -5.46 3.44
C ALA A 236 10.11 -5.46 4.77
N ARG A 237 10.11 -4.35 5.53
CA ARG A 237 10.74 -4.28 6.86
C ARG A 237 9.93 -4.94 7.97
N GLY A 238 8.65 -5.23 7.71
CA GLY A 238 7.71 -5.80 8.66
C GLY A 238 8.23 -7.00 9.43
N PRO A 239 8.65 -8.09 8.75
CA PRO A 239 9.07 -9.32 9.43
C PRO A 239 10.20 -9.12 10.46
N THR A 240 11.20 -8.31 10.14
CA THR A 240 12.32 -8.01 11.06
C THR A 240 11.85 -7.22 12.27
N LEU A 241 11.01 -6.20 12.06
CA LEU A 241 10.48 -5.38 13.15
C LEU A 241 9.50 -6.15 14.04
N VAL A 242 8.66 -7.00 13.43
CA VAL A 242 7.79 -7.91 14.18
C VAL A 242 8.61 -8.90 14.99
N LYS A 243 9.72 -9.43 14.45
CA LYS A 243 10.63 -10.30 15.21
C LYS A 243 11.17 -9.58 16.45
N HIS A 244 11.70 -8.38 16.27
CA HIS A 244 12.24 -7.58 17.38
C HIS A 244 11.18 -7.25 18.44
N LEU A 245 9.97 -6.88 18.01
CA LEU A 245 8.86 -6.63 18.92
C LEU A 245 8.46 -7.89 19.71
N MET A 246 8.44 -9.05 19.05
CA MET A 246 8.17 -10.33 19.73
C MET A 246 9.28 -10.72 20.71
N GLU A 247 10.54 -10.41 20.43
CA GLU A 247 11.66 -10.61 21.37
C GLU A 247 11.47 -9.75 22.63
N THR A 248 11.04 -8.50 22.48
CA THR A 248 10.74 -7.62 23.62
C THR A 248 9.54 -8.13 24.44
N LEU A 249 8.55 -8.72 23.78
CA LEU A 249 7.35 -9.27 24.43
C LEU A 249 7.54 -10.67 25.01
N ALA A 250 8.65 -11.35 24.70
CA ALA A 250 8.93 -12.69 25.23
C ALA A 250 9.05 -12.68 26.76
N GLU A 251 9.68 -11.64 27.31
CA GLU A 251 9.86 -11.43 28.76
C GLU A 251 8.59 -10.92 29.47
N SER A 252 7.54 -10.58 28.72
CA SER A 252 6.28 -10.10 29.30
C SER A 252 5.42 -11.28 29.78
N ASP A 253 4.57 -11.02 30.76
CA ASP A 253 3.56 -11.98 31.18
C ASP A 253 2.50 -12.19 30.08
N GLU A 254 1.77 -13.29 30.20
CA GLU A 254 0.73 -13.67 29.24
C GLU A 254 -0.33 -12.59 29.10
N HIS A 255 -0.77 -12.01 30.22
CA HIS A 255 -1.81 -10.99 30.23
C HIS A 255 -1.41 -9.77 29.39
N THR A 256 -0.18 -9.27 29.54
CA THR A 256 0.34 -8.19 28.68
C THR A 256 0.34 -8.57 27.20
N ARG A 257 0.76 -9.80 26.85
CA ARG A 257 0.75 -10.25 25.45
C ARG A 257 -0.67 -10.33 24.88
N GLN A 258 -1.65 -10.79 25.66
CA GLN A 258 -3.06 -10.81 25.27
C GLN A 258 -3.60 -9.39 25.03
N LEU A 259 -3.29 -8.46 25.93
CA LEU A 259 -3.66 -7.04 25.78
C LEU A 259 -3.03 -6.41 24.54
N VAL A 260 -1.76 -6.69 24.25
CA VAL A 260 -1.12 -6.26 23.00
C VAL A 260 -1.85 -6.85 21.78
N ALA A 261 -2.23 -8.13 21.82
CA ALA A 261 -2.98 -8.76 20.73
C ALA A 261 -4.35 -8.10 20.50
N GLN A 262 -5.09 -7.77 21.56
CA GLN A 262 -6.35 -7.02 21.47
C GLN A 262 -6.14 -5.63 20.86
N GLY A 263 -5.11 -4.89 21.30
CA GLY A 263 -4.77 -3.59 20.72
C GLY A 263 -4.34 -3.66 19.25
N VAL A 264 -3.64 -4.71 18.85
CA VAL A 264 -3.29 -4.94 17.43
C VAL A 264 -4.55 -5.25 16.60
N GLY A 265 -5.47 -6.06 17.12
CA GLY A 265 -6.75 -6.35 16.47
C GLY A 265 -7.59 -5.08 16.27
N GLU A 266 -7.75 -4.28 17.32
CA GLU A 266 -8.44 -2.99 17.26
C GLU A 266 -7.78 -2.04 16.24
N LEU A 267 -6.45 -1.99 16.22
CA LEU A 267 -5.72 -1.17 15.25
C LEU A 267 -5.97 -1.62 13.80
N ILE A 268 -6.09 -2.92 13.53
CA ILE A 268 -6.47 -3.46 12.22
C ILE A 268 -7.88 -2.96 11.84
N MET A 269 -8.85 -3.07 12.74
CA MET A 269 -10.24 -2.60 12.52
C MET A 269 -10.29 -1.10 12.24
N ARG A 270 -9.59 -0.29 13.04
CA ARG A 270 -9.52 1.18 12.86
C ARG A 270 -8.85 1.61 11.58
N ASN A 271 -7.85 0.86 11.12
CA ASN A 271 -7.15 1.15 9.87
C ASN A 271 -8.01 0.85 8.64
N GLN A 272 -9.06 0.03 8.77
CA GLN A 272 -9.95 -0.38 7.69
C GLN A 272 -9.24 -1.12 6.53
N HIS A 273 -7.98 -1.48 6.76
CA HIS A 273 -7.07 -2.14 5.85
C HIS A 273 -6.14 -3.02 6.71
N PRO A 274 -6.24 -4.35 6.63
CA PRO A 274 -5.30 -5.23 7.29
C PRO A 274 -3.93 -5.08 6.63
N HIS A 275 -3.04 -4.37 7.32
CA HIS A 275 -1.67 -4.22 6.86
C HIS A 275 -0.94 -5.55 7.10
N PRO A 276 -0.19 -6.12 6.13
CA PRO A 276 0.47 -7.42 6.28
C PRO A 276 1.30 -7.55 7.56
N ASN A 277 2.03 -6.48 7.94
CA ASN A 277 2.84 -6.47 9.15
C ASN A 277 2.01 -6.62 10.45
N LEU A 278 0.81 -6.03 10.50
CA LEU A 278 -0.08 -6.18 11.66
C LEU A 278 -0.67 -7.59 11.72
N VAL A 279 -1.01 -8.16 10.57
CA VAL A 279 -1.50 -9.54 10.46
C VAL A 279 -0.42 -10.53 10.91
N LEU A 280 0.83 -10.30 10.50
CA LEU A 280 1.97 -11.09 10.96
C LEU A 280 2.19 -10.96 12.47
N LEU A 281 2.15 -9.74 12.99
CA LEU A 281 2.29 -9.48 14.42
C LEU A 281 1.19 -10.18 15.22
N LEU A 282 -0.06 -10.03 14.81
CA LEU A 282 -1.19 -10.69 15.47
C LEU A 282 -1.03 -12.21 15.46
N ALA A 283 -0.68 -12.80 14.32
CA ALA A 283 -0.46 -14.24 14.23
C ALA A 283 0.64 -14.74 15.20
N ARG A 284 1.74 -13.99 15.32
CA ARG A 284 2.84 -14.34 16.24
C ARG A 284 2.46 -14.14 17.70
N LEU A 285 1.68 -13.10 18.02
CA LEU A 285 1.14 -12.89 19.36
C LEU A 285 0.23 -14.05 19.75
N LEU A 286 -0.73 -14.43 18.91
CA LEU A 286 -1.63 -15.56 19.19
C LEU A 286 -0.86 -16.87 19.35
N ASN A 287 0.14 -17.12 18.50
CA ASN A 287 1.01 -18.29 18.61
C ASN A 287 1.90 -18.30 19.87
N SER A 288 2.14 -17.14 20.50
CA SER A 288 2.93 -17.02 21.74
C SER A 288 2.11 -17.23 23.01
N LEU A 289 0.78 -17.31 22.90
CA LEU A 289 -0.10 -17.63 24.02
C LEU A 289 -0.15 -19.15 24.27
N PRO A 290 -0.33 -19.60 25.51
CA PRO A 290 -0.34 -21.03 25.86
C PRO A 290 -1.34 -21.86 25.03
N ASP A 291 -2.57 -21.36 24.90
CA ASP A 291 -3.67 -22.05 24.22
C ASP A 291 -3.66 -21.88 22.69
N LYS A 292 -2.78 -21.02 22.17
CA LYS A 292 -2.66 -20.68 20.74
C LYS A 292 -4.02 -20.47 20.07
N PRO A 293 -4.84 -19.53 20.60
CA PRO A 293 -6.22 -19.37 20.16
C PRO A 293 -6.27 -19.07 18.65
N PRO A 294 -7.12 -19.77 17.88
CA PRO A 294 -7.18 -19.62 16.42
C PRO A 294 -7.77 -18.27 15.99
N ALA A 295 -8.44 -17.57 16.90
CA ALA A 295 -9.04 -16.26 16.69
C ALA A 295 -9.03 -15.46 17.99
N ILE A 296 -9.16 -14.14 17.87
CA ILE A 296 -9.32 -13.23 19.01
C ILE A 296 -10.64 -12.46 18.86
N GLU A 297 -11.39 -12.41 19.96
CA GLU A 297 -12.55 -11.53 20.06
C GLU A 297 -12.10 -10.17 20.58
N ILE A 298 -12.47 -9.11 19.86
CA ILE A 298 -12.07 -7.73 20.19
C ILE A 298 -13.22 -7.04 20.92
N ASP A 299 -13.14 -7.06 22.25
CA ASP A 299 -13.97 -6.22 23.12
C ASP A 299 -13.14 -5.01 23.59
N TRP A 300 -13.20 -3.94 22.80
CA TRP A 300 -12.37 -2.76 23.03
C TRP A 300 -12.68 -2.03 24.35
N PRO A 301 -13.94 -1.80 24.75
CA PRO A 301 -14.27 -1.27 26.07
C PRO A 301 -13.64 -2.06 27.23
N THR A 302 -13.74 -3.38 27.19
CA THR A 302 -13.14 -4.24 28.24
C THR A 302 -11.61 -4.19 28.19
N ALA A 303 -11.01 -4.18 26.99
CA ALA A 303 -9.58 -4.01 26.83
C ALA A 303 -9.07 -2.69 27.46
N LEU A 304 -9.78 -1.57 27.25
CA LEU A 304 -9.43 -0.28 27.86
C LEU A 304 -9.52 -0.30 29.39
N GLN A 305 -10.50 -0.99 29.97
CA GLN A 305 -10.58 -1.15 31.43
C GLN A 305 -9.36 -1.89 31.96
N ASN A 306 -8.95 -2.98 31.29
CA ASN A 306 -7.73 -3.71 31.65
C ASN A 306 -6.47 -2.85 31.49
N TYR A 307 -6.39 -2.02 30.45
CA TYR A 307 -5.25 -1.10 30.25
C TYR A 307 -5.13 -0.09 31.38
N ALA A 308 -6.26 0.45 31.86
CA ALA A 308 -6.28 1.42 32.96
C ALA A 308 -5.80 0.82 34.30
N GLN A 309 -5.91 -0.50 34.46
CA GLN A 309 -5.49 -1.21 35.68
C GLN A 309 -4.02 -1.64 35.65
N LEU A 310 -3.32 -1.46 34.52
CA LEU A 310 -1.91 -1.85 34.42
C LEU A 310 -0.99 -0.93 35.21
N ASN A 311 -0.15 -1.56 36.02
CA ASN A 311 0.98 -0.92 36.69
C ASN A 311 2.28 -1.09 35.87
N ASP A 312 3.33 -0.36 36.25
CA ASP A 312 4.67 -0.61 35.73
C ASP A 312 5.24 -1.90 36.34
N PRO A 313 6.05 -2.70 35.62
CA PRO A 313 6.53 -2.56 34.23
C PRO A 313 5.54 -2.82 33.05
N PRO A 314 4.52 -3.70 33.14
CA PRO A 314 3.63 -4.09 32.03
C PRO A 314 3.07 -2.95 31.19
N ARG A 315 2.65 -1.86 31.84
CA ARG A 315 2.13 -0.66 31.17
C ARG A 315 3.10 -0.08 30.15
N LYS A 316 4.39 0.07 30.51
CA LYS A 316 5.41 0.61 29.60
C LYS A 316 5.63 -0.30 28.40
N THR A 317 5.62 -1.61 28.63
CA THR A 317 5.77 -2.60 27.57
C THR A 317 4.58 -2.57 26.61
N LEU A 318 3.34 -2.53 27.13
CA LEU A 318 2.13 -2.38 26.32
C LEU A 318 2.18 -1.11 25.46
N LEU A 319 2.46 0.05 26.07
CA LEU A 319 2.49 1.33 25.37
C LEU A 319 3.57 1.38 24.28
N SER A 320 4.76 0.84 24.58
CA SER A 320 5.84 0.71 23.60
C SER A 320 5.44 -0.21 22.44
N ALA A 321 4.88 -1.39 22.75
CA ALA A 321 4.48 -2.36 21.75
C ALA A 321 3.38 -1.83 20.83
N LEU A 322 2.35 -1.17 21.38
CA LEU A 322 1.26 -0.57 20.60
C LEU A 322 1.73 0.65 19.78
N THR A 323 2.71 1.41 20.27
CA THR A 323 3.36 2.48 19.50
C THR A 323 4.10 1.90 18.30
N GLN A 324 4.92 0.87 18.51
CA GLN A 324 5.62 0.18 17.42
C GLN A 324 4.64 -0.45 16.42
N ALA A 325 3.58 -1.11 16.90
CA ALA A 325 2.53 -1.68 16.05
C ALA A 325 1.82 -0.61 15.20
N ALA A 326 1.50 0.54 15.79
CA ALA A 326 0.95 1.68 15.03
C ALA A 326 1.88 2.08 13.88
N LEU A 327 3.18 2.21 14.15
CA LEU A 327 4.17 2.60 13.14
C LEU A 327 4.46 1.51 12.09
N LEU A 328 4.30 0.22 12.42
CA LEU A 328 4.42 -0.91 11.47
C LEU A 328 3.41 -0.82 10.31
N SER A 329 2.28 -0.16 10.54
CA SER A 329 1.18 -0.07 9.59
C SER A 329 1.14 1.23 8.79
N GLY A 330 2.04 2.18 9.06
CA GLY A 330 2.13 3.45 8.32
C GLY A 330 2.47 4.68 9.17
N THR A 331 2.21 5.86 8.62
CA THR A 331 2.58 7.14 9.24
C THR A 331 1.68 7.50 10.42
N TYR A 332 2.23 8.19 11.42
CA TYR A 332 1.51 8.66 12.62
C TYR A 332 0.50 9.78 12.29
N ARG A 333 -0.64 9.39 11.72
CA ARG A 333 -1.75 10.27 11.31
C ARG A 333 -3.09 9.52 11.40
N GLY A 334 -4.20 10.27 11.41
CA GLY A 334 -5.55 9.71 11.25
C GLY A 334 -5.97 8.73 12.35
N SER A 335 -6.36 7.50 11.97
CA SER A 335 -6.78 6.41 12.87
C SER A 335 -5.70 6.07 13.91
N ARG A 336 -4.44 5.89 13.47
CA ARG A 336 -3.31 5.53 14.33
C ARG A 336 -3.04 6.56 15.42
N LYS A 337 -3.12 7.85 15.06
CA LYS A 337 -2.96 8.95 16.02
C LYS A 337 -4.08 8.95 17.07
N ARG A 338 -5.32 8.72 16.66
CA ARG A 338 -6.46 8.64 17.58
C ARG A 338 -6.35 7.41 18.50
N PHE A 339 -5.99 6.26 17.95
CA PHE A 339 -5.72 5.04 18.71
C PHE A 339 -4.65 5.25 19.80
N LEU A 340 -3.47 5.77 19.45
CA LEU A 340 -2.43 5.99 20.46
C LEU A 340 -2.83 7.04 21.50
N LYS A 341 -3.53 8.10 21.10
CA LYS A 341 -4.03 9.10 22.06
C LYS A 341 -4.97 8.50 23.10
N GLU A 342 -5.87 7.62 22.66
CA GLU A 342 -6.83 6.95 23.54
C GLU A 342 -6.11 5.99 24.49
N VAL A 343 -5.26 5.10 23.96
CA VAL A 343 -4.51 4.14 24.78
C VAL A 343 -3.65 4.83 25.84
N PHE A 344 -2.90 5.87 25.46
CA PHE A 344 -2.06 6.61 26.41
C PHE A 344 -2.89 7.37 27.44
N ALA A 345 -3.99 7.98 27.04
CA ALA A 345 -4.90 8.66 27.98
C ALA A 345 -5.52 7.66 28.98
N THR A 346 -5.92 6.48 28.53
CA THR A 346 -6.45 5.41 29.38
C THR A 346 -5.42 4.92 30.41
N CYS A 347 -4.15 4.78 29.99
CA CYS A 347 -3.05 4.43 30.91
C CYS A 347 -2.53 5.63 31.73
N GLN A 348 -3.20 6.79 31.68
CA GLN A 348 -2.80 8.03 32.36
C GLN A 348 -1.34 8.43 32.10
N THR A 349 -0.83 8.14 30.91
CA THR A 349 0.57 8.37 30.53
C THR A 349 0.63 9.45 29.44
N PRO A 350 1.48 10.47 29.55
CA PRO A 350 1.58 11.50 28.52
C PRO A 350 2.12 10.95 27.20
N LEU A 351 1.46 11.30 26.09
CA LEU A 351 1.86 10.90 24.75
C LEU A 351 2.86 11.91 24.15
N LEU A 352 4.15 11.58 24.19
CA LEU A 352 5.22 12.42 23.66
C LEU A 352 5.26 12.34 22.12
N HIS A 353 4.66 13.34 21.46
CA HIS A 353 4.52 13.36 20.00
C HIS A 353 5.85 13.44 19.24
N GLU A 354 6.86 14.11 19.81
CA GLU A 354 8.19 14.21 19.18
C GLU A 354 8.92 12.87 19.18
N ASP A 355 8.79 12.09 20.26
CA ASP A 355 9.40 10.74 20.34
C ASP A 355 8.83 9.81 19.28
N ILE A 356 7.51 9.85 19.06
CA ILE A 356 6.85 9.05 18.02
C ILE A 356 7.34 9.45 16.63
N LYS A 357 7.49 10.76 16.36
CA LYS A 357 8.04 11.23 15.08
C LYS A 357 9.49 10.77 14.91
N ALA A 358 10.30 10.84 15.96
CA ALA A 358 11.70 10.39 15.94
C ALA A 358 11.78 8.87 15.69
N GLN A 359 10.96 8.06 16.37
CA GLN A 359 10.84 6.62 16.10
C GLN A 359 10.38 6.34 14.67
N GLN A 360 9.39 7.09 14.16
CA GLN A 360 8.94 6.96 12.79
C GLN A 360 10.06 7.28 11.79
N GLN A 361 10.87 8.32 12.03
CA GLN A 361 12.01 8.66 11.19
C GLN A 361 13.08 7.57 11.20
N ARG A 362 13.39 6.98 12.38
CA ARG A 362 14.28 5.82 12.50
C ARG A 362 13.77 4.61 11.71
N LEU A 363 12.48 4.32 11.81
CA LEU A 363 11.82 3.25 11.04
C LEU A 363 11.79 3.52 9.53
N LEU A 364 11.74 4.78 9.11
CA LEU A 364 11.79 5.14 7.69
C LEU A 364 13.22 5.20 7.15
N SER A 365 14.21 5.43 8.00
CA SER A 365 15.63 5.56 7.62
C SER A 365 16.37 4.22 7.52
N GLY A 366 15.78 3.13 8.02
CA GLY A 366 16.44 1.82 8.06
C GLY A 366 17.02 1.46 9.42
N GLN A 367 16.97 2.37 10.40
CA GLN A 367 17.44 2.11 11.77
C GLN A 367 16.41 1.27 12.54
N MET A 368 16.87 0.53 13.55
CA MET A 368 15.98 -0.13 14.53
C MET A 368 15.41 0.93 15.47
N PRO A 369 14.13 0.82 15.87
CA PRO A 369 13.46 1.81 16.72
C PRO A 369 14.11 1.95 18.10
#